data_AF-A0A848T0U9-F1
#
_entry.id   AF-A0A848T0U9-F1
#
_cell.length_a   1.000
_cell.length_b   1.000
_cell.length_c   1.000
_cell.angle_alpha   90.00
_cell.angle_beta   90.00
_cell.angle_gamma   90.00
#
_symmetry.space_group_name_H-M   'P 1'
#
loop_
_entity.id
_entity.type
_entity.pdbx_description
1 polymer ?
#
loop_
_entity_poly.entity_id
_entity_poly.type
_entity_poly.pdbx_seq_one_letter_code
_entity_poly.pdbx_strand_id
1 'polypeptide(L)' 'TKLAKNYDTGLVPFLLEGVATKRELNLPDGIHPNAKGQKVVMENVWKELKEYL' A
#
# COMPACT_ATOMS: atom_id res chain seq x y z
N THR A 1 -9.70 -9.92 4.15
CA THR A 1 -10.98 -9.42 3.60
C THR A 1 -12.18 -9.57 4.53
N LYS A 2 -12.22 -10.50 5.51
CA LYS A 2 -13.40 -10.75 6.37
C LYS A 2 -14.00 -9.47 7.01
N LEU A 3 -13.17 -8.63 7.64
CA LEU A 3 -13.64 -7.41 8.29
C LEU A 3 -14.22 -6.41 7.30
N ALA A 4 -13.52 -6.11 6.21
CA ALA A 4 -14.01 -5.18 5.19
C ALA A 4 -15.38 -5.59 4.63
N LYS A 5 -15.59 -6.89 4.41
CA LYS A 5 -16.90 -7.43 3.99
C LYS A 5 -17.98 -7.28 5.06
N ASN A 6 -17.65 -7.53 6.33
CA ASN A 6 -18.62 -7.43 7.44
C ASN A 6 -19.11 -5.99 7.68
N TYR A 7 -18.31 -4.99 7.30
CA TYR A 7 -18.63 -3.57 7.51
C TYR A 7 -18.93 -2.82 6.22
N ASP A 8 -19.08 -3.52 5.09
CA ASP A 8 -19.31 -2.93 3.76
C ASP A 8 -18.41 -1.73 3.45
N THR A 9 -17.09 -1.92 3.62
CA THR A 9 -16.09 -0.86 3.46
C THR A 9 -15.00 -1.26 2.46
N GLY A 10 -14.33 -0.25 1.91
CA GLY A 10 -13.21 -0.44 1.01
C GLY A 10 -12.01 -1.11 1.67
N LEU A 11 -11.17 -1.75 0.86
CA LEU A 11 -10.01 -2.48 1.33
C LEU A 11 -8.83 -2.33 0.38
N VAL A 12 -7.75 -1.71 0.86
CA VAL A 12 -6.42 -1.87 0.26
C VAL A 12 -5.86 -3.22 0.69
N PRO A 13 -5.65 -4.20 -0.20
CA PRO A 13 -5.32 -5.58 0.20
C PRO A 13 -3.98 -5.69 0.96
N PHE A 14 -2.95 -5.02 0.45
CA PHE A 14 -1.65 -4.89 1.11
C PHE A 14 -1.01 -3.55 0.75
N LEU A 15 -0.78 -2.69 1.75
CA LEU A 15 -0.29 -1.32 1.55
C LEU A 15 1.10 -1.28 0.90
N LEU A 16 1.99 -2.21 1.30
CA LEU A 16 3.38 -2.26 0.87
C LEU A 16 3.62 -3.24 -0.30
N GLU A 17 2.56 -3.57 -1.05
CA GLU A 17 2.67 -4.42 -2.23
C GLU A 17 3.72 -3.85 -3.20
N GLY A 18 4.65 -4.71 -3.64
CA GLY A 18 5.78 -4.29 -4.48
C GLY A 18 6.86 -3.42 -3.80
N VAL A 19 6.79 -3.16 -2.48
CA VAL A 19 7.74 -2.32 -1.72
C VAL A 19 8.48 -3.10 -0.62
N ALA A 20 7.78 -3.89 0.19
CA ALA A 20 8.29 -4.42 1.46
C ALA A 20 9.63 -5.19 1.40
N THR A 21 9.94 -5.87 0.28
CA THR A 21 11.17 -6.68 0.13
C THR A 21 12.22 -6.06 -0.79
N LYS A 22 11.97 -4.84 -1.29
CA LYS A 22 12.85 -4.16 -2.26
C LYS A 22 13.75 -3.16 -1.55
N ARG A 23 15.02 -3.49 -1.41
CA ARG A 23 16.01 -2.67 -0.68
C ARG A 23 16.10 -1.25 -1.25
N GLU A 24 15.99 -1.09 -2.56
CA GLU A 24 16.00 0.19 -3.27
C GLU A 24 14.78 1.07 -3.01
N LEU A 25 13.69 0.51 -2.49
CA LEU A 25 12.46 1.24 -2.14
C LEU A 25 12.31 1.46 -0.63
N ASN A 26 13.21 0.95 0.20
CA ASN A 26 13.18 1.13 1.65
C ASN A 26 14.33 2.00 2.16
N LEU A 27 14.19 2.48 3.39
CA LEU A 27 15.25 3.08 4.19
C LEU A 27 16.29 2.01 4.58
N PRO A 28 17.46 2.39 5.12
CA PRO A 28 18.50 1.43 5.50
C PRO A 28 18.06 0.34 6.49
N ASP A 29 17.00 0.58 7.27
CA ASP A 29 16.39 -0.40 8.17
C ASP A 29 15.68 -1.55 7.46
N GLY A 30 15.41 -1.42 6.16
CA GLY A 30 14.77 -2.45 5.34
C GLY A 30 13.28 -2.66 5.57
N ILE A 31 12.61 -1.83 6.36
CA ILE A 31 11.17 -1.98 6.68
C ILE A 31 10.33 -0.72 6.46
N HIS A 32 10.96 0.46 6.35
CA HIS A 32 10.25 1.70 6.08
C HIS A 32 10.47 2.15 4.63
N PRO A 33 9.43 2.49 3.86
CA PRO A 33 9.61 2.97 2.48
C PRO A 33 10.34 4.32 2.44
N ASN A 34 11.30 4.44 1.51
CA ASN A 34 11.94 5.71 1.17
C ASN A 34 11.06 6.53 0.21
N ALA A 35 11.50 7.71 -0.23
CA ALA A 35 10.71 8.58 -1.12
C ALA A 35 10.23 7.89 -2.43
N LYS A 36 11.05 6.99 -3.01
CA LYS A 36 10.64 6.21 -4.19
C LYS A 36 9.60 5.15 -3.82
N GLY A 37 9.80 4.47 -2.69
CA GLY A 37 8.84 3.50 -2.15
C GLY A 37 7.48 4.14 -1.84
N GLN A 38 7.47 5.35 -1.27
CA GLN A 38 6.24 6.10 -0.97
C GLN A 38 5.40 6.38 -2.23
N LYS A 39 6.03 6.61 -3.39
CA LYS A 39 5.30 6.75 -4.65
C LYS A 39 4.54 5.48 -5.00
N VAL A 40 5.15 4.31 -4.83
CA VAL A 40 4.49 3.00 -5.07
C VAL A 40 3.37 2.76 -4.06
N VAL A 41 3.59 3.08 -2.78
CA VAL A 41 2.54 3.00 -1.74
C VAL A 41 1.33 3.86 -2.11
N MET A 42 1.56 5.07 -2.63
CA MET A 42 0.48 5.95 -3.10
C MET A 42 -0.32 5.30 -4.24
N GLU A 43 0.35 4.70 -5.23
CA GLU A 43 -0.35 3.99 -6.33
C GLU A 43 -1.20 2.82 -5.82
N ASN A 44 -0.70 2.06 -4.82
CA ASN A 44 -1.46 0.95 -4.21
C ASN A 44 -2.77 1.43 -3.55
N VAL A 45 -2.73 2.60 -2.89
CA VAL A 45 -3.93 3.20 -2.28
C VAL A 45 -4.83 3.79 -3.35
N TRP A 46 -4.26 4.56 -4.29
CA TRP A 46 -5.01 5.26 -5.33
C TRP A 46 -5.80 4.31 -6.23
N LYS A 47 -5.22 3.14 -6.55
CA LYS A 47 -5.89 2.08 -7.33
C LYS A 47 -7.25 1.71 -6.76
N GLU A 48 -7.38 1.64 -5.43
CA GLU A 48 -8.63 1.27 -4.75
C GLU A 48 -9.48 2.51 -4.44
N LEU A 49 -8.85 3.62 -4.03
CA LEU A 49 -9.54 4.84 -3.61
C LEU A 49 -10.30 5.52 -4.76
N LYS A 50 -9.76 5.50 -5.98
CA LYS A 50 -10.35 6.18 -7.14
C LYS A 50 -11.76 5.70 -7.52
N GLU A 51 -12.14 4.48 -7.13
CA GLU A 51 -13.48 3.92 -7.40
C GLU A 51 -14.55 4.53 -6.48
N TYR A 52 -14.14 5.28 -5.45
CA TYR A 52 -15.03 5.95 -4.48
C TYR A 52 -15.19 7.46 -4.74
N LEU A 53 -14.52 8.01 -5.76
CA LEU A 53 -14.53 9.43 -6.12
C LEU A 53 -15.19 9.61 -7.49
#